data_AF-A0A961MD19-F1
#
_entry.id   AF-A0A961MD19-F1
#
_cell.length_a   1.000
_cell.length_b   1.000
_cell.length_c   1.000
_cell.angle_alpha   90.00
_cell.angle_beta   90.00
_cell.angle_gamma   90.00
#
_symmetry.space_group_name_H-M   'P 1'
#
loop_
_entity.id
_entity.type
_entity.pdbx_description
1 polymer ?
#
loop_
_entity_poly.entity_id
_entity_poly.type
_entity_poly.pdbx_seq_one_letter_code
_entity_poly.pdbx_strand_id
1 'polypeptide(L)' 'MPYALPRAQYADMFGPTTGDRLRLGDTEIIIEVERDLTVYGDEVKFGGGK' A
#
# COMPACT_ATOMS: atom_id res chain seq x y z
N MET A 1 -15.64 11.76 10.70
CA MET A 1 -16.18 10.41 10.41
C MET A 1 -15.01 9.57 9.92
N PRO A 2 -14.77 8.37 10.45
CA PRO A 2 -13.74 7.49 9.92
C PRO A 2 -14.11 7.08 8.49
N TYR A 3 -13.18 7.21 7.56
CA TYR A 3 -13.35 6.78 6.18
C TYR A 3 -12.57 5.48 5.98
N ALA A 4 -13.25 4.43 5.54
CA ALA A 4 -12.62 3.16 5.22
C ALA A 4 -12.27 3.13 3.73
N LEU A 5 -10.97 3.01 3.42
CA LEU A 5 -10.51 2.88 2.04
C LEU A 5 -10.35 1.39 1.69
N PRO A 6 -10.92 0.92 0.56
CA PRO A 6 -10.67 -0.44 0.08
C PRO A 6 -9.18 -0.69 -0.17
N ARG A 7 -8.67 -1.86 0.22
CA ARG A 7 -7.23 -2.20 0.10
C ARG A 7 -6.67 -2.04 -1.32
N ALA A 8 -7.44 -2.40 -2.34
CA ALA A 8 -7.00 -2.23 -3.73
C ALA A 8 -6.78 -0.76 -4.09
N GLN A 9 -7.70 0.13 -3.68
CA GLN A 9 -7.56 1.57 -3.91
C GLN A 9 -6.40 2.17 -3.11
N TYR A 10 -6.20 1.70 -1.87
CA TYR A 10 -5.04 2.07 -1.08
C TYR A 10 -3.74 1.70 -1.80
N ALA A 11 -3.65 0.45 -2.28
CA ALA A 11 -2.49 -0.07 -2.99
C ALA A 11 -2.19 0.72 -4.27
N ASP A 12 -3.22 1.15 -5.02
CA ASP A 12 -3.06 1.99 -6.20
C ASP A 12 -2.52 3.40 -5.87
N MET A 13 -2.87 3.94 -4.70
CA MET A 13 -2.50 5.31 -4.31
C MET A 13 -1.16 5.43 -3.60
N PHE A 14 -0.86 4.47 -2.72
CA PHE A 14 0.24 4.51 -1.75
C PHE A 14 1.13 3.27 -1.81
N GLY A 15 0.73 2.24 -2.53
CA GLY A 15 1.42 0.95 -2.57
C GLY A 15 0.87 -0.06 -1.55
N PRO A 16 1.34 -1.32 -1.63
CA PRO A 16 0.88 -2.40 -0.76
C PRO A 16 1.21 -2.14 0.72
N THR A 17 0.41 -2.70 1.62
CA THR A 17 0.62 -2.64 3.08
C THR A 17 0.62 -4.04 3.70
N THR A 18 0.77 -4.14 5.03
CA THR A 18 0.97 -5.38 5.78
C THR A 18 -0.01 -6.49 5.38
N GLY A 19 0.50 -7.65 4.99
CA GLY A 19 -0.26 -8.82 4.54
C GLY A 19 -0.63 -8.82 3.04
N ASP A 20 -0.37 -7.74 2.31
CA ASP A 20 -0.47 -7.76 0.85
C ASP A 20 0.68 -8.59 0.27
N ARG A 21 0.38 -9.31 -0.81
CA ARG A 21 1.32 -10.18 -1.51
C ARG A 21 1.57 -9.70 -2.93
N LEU A 22 2.83 -9.70 -3.34
CA LEU A 22 3.28 -9.20 -4.64
C LEU A 22 4.15 -10.23 -5.33
N ARG A 23 4.01 -10.29 -6.66
CA ARG A 23 4.90 -11.05 -7.52
C ARG A 23 6.13 -10.22 -7.87
N LEU A 24 7.32 -10.81 -7.78
CA LEU A 24 8.57 -10.16 -8.18
C LEU A 24 8.76 -10.24 -9.70
N GLY A 25 8.37 -9.19 -10.40
CA GLY A 25 8.48 -9.12 -11.86
C GLY A 25 7.67 -10.21 -12.56
N ASP A 26 8.29 -10.85 -13.54
CA ASP A 26 7.74 -11.98 -14.31
C ASP A 26 8.10 -13.35 -13.71
N THR A 27 8.65 -13.37 -12.51
CA THR A 27 9.02 -14.62 -11.82
C THR A 27 7.84 -15.26 -11.09
N GLU A 28 8.02 -16.49 -10.63
CA GLU A 28 7.05 -17.17 -9.76
C GLU A 28 7.32 -16.93 -8.26
N ILE A 29 8.10 -15.91 -7.91
CA ILE A 29 8.37 -15.53 -6.52
C ILE A 29 7.28 -14.59 -6.02
N ILE A 30 6.61 -14.98 -4.95
CA ILE A 30 5.64 -14.16 -4.21
C ILE A 30 6.24 -13.73 -2.88
N ILE A 31 6.23 -12.43 -2.62
CA ILE A 31 6.63 -11.81 -1.35
C ILE A 31 5.41 -11.25 -0.62
N GLU A 32 5.50 -11.14 0.70
CA GLU A 32 4.48 -10.52 1.56
C GLU A 32 5.07 -9.32 2.29
N VAL A 33 4.29 -8.24 2.42
CA VAL A 33 4.67 -7.12 3.29
C VAL A 33 4.51 -7.55 4.75
N GLU A 34 5.63 -7.80 5.43
CA GLU A 34 5.62 -8.29 6.81
C GLU A 34 5.20 -7.22 7.82
N ARG A 35 5.63 -5.98 7.60
CA ARG A 35 5.34 -4.84 8.47
C ARG A 35 5.28 -3.54 7.67
N ASP A 36 4.25 -2.76 7.95
CA ASP A 36 4.12 -1.37 7.54
C ASP A 36 4.33 -0.49 8.78
N LEU A 37 5.25 0.46 8.68
CA LEU A 37 5.60 1.38 9.77
C LEU A 37 4.96 2.76 9.57
N THR A 38 4.08 2.91 8.59
CA THR A 38 3.30 4.14 8.34
C THR A 38 2.06 4.22 9.23
N VAL A 39 1.47 5.42 9.30
CA VAL A 39 0.19 5.67 9.95
C VAL A 39 -0.85 5.90 8.86
N TYR A 40 -1.90 5.08 8.83
CA TYR A 40 -2.91 5.17 7.77
C TYR A 40 -3.68 6.50 7.82
N GLY A 41 -3.65 7.22 6.70
CA GLY A 41 -4.17 8.58 6.53
C GLY A 41 -3.11 9.68 6.56
N ASP A 42 -1.89 9.40 7.02
CA ASP A 42 -0.77 10.35 7.09
C ASP A 42 0.38 9.97 6.13
N GLU A 43 0.08 9.22 5.07
CA GLU A 43 1.09 8.71 4.13
C GLU A 43 1.79 9.87 3.41
N VAL A 44 3.11 9.82 3.34
CA VAL A 44 3.91 10.83 2.63
C VAL A 44 3.87 10.56 1.13
N LYS A 45 2.92 11.21 0.43
CA LYS A 45 2.90 11.33 -1.03
C LYS A 45 3.33 12.72 -1.45
N PHE A 46 4.21 12.83 -2.45
CA PHE A 46 4.63 14.11 -3.04
C PHE A 46 3.84 14.35 -4.34
N GLY A 47 3.37 15.59 -4.56
CA GLY A 47 2.61 15.97 -5.74
C GLY A 47 1.96 17.35 -5.57
N GLY A 48 1.72 18.05 -6.68
CA GLY A 48 1.03 19.35 -6.65
C GLY A 48 -0.43 19.17 -6.24
N GLY A 49 -0.80 19.70 -5.07
CA GLY A 49 -2.16 19.62 -4.55
C GLY A 49 -2.52 18.31 -3.86
N LYS A 50 -1.57 17.72 -3.13
CA LYS A 50 -1.91 16.74 -2.09
C LYS A 50 -3.01 17.28 -1.16
#